data_AF-A0A7C1P159-F1
#
_entry.id   AF-A0A7C1P159-F1
#
_cell.length_a   1.000
_cell.length_b   1.000
_cell.length_c   1.000
_cell.angle_alpha   90.00
_cell.angle_beta   90.00
_cell.angle_gamma   90.00
#
_symmetry.space_group_name_H-M   'P 1'
#
loop_
_entity.id
_entity.type
_entity.pdbx_description
1 polymer ?
#
loop_
_entity_poly.entity_id
_entity_poly.type
_entity_poly.pdbx_seq_one_letter_code
_entity_poly.pdbx_strand_id
1 'polypeptide(L)'
;MIEVDGSFGEGGGQLLRYSVALAALMGTPIRVYNIRAKRDNPGLRPQHLSAVKYIAELVGAEVEGLRVGSAEIVMKPRRRRIPAGTYTVDIGTAGSVTLFLQATLPVLINA
;
A
#
# COMPACT_ATOMS: atom_id res chain seq x y z
N MET A 1 -11.92 -8.14 8.79
CA MET A 1 -10.89 -7.99 7.74
C MET A 1 -11.62 -7.57 6.47
N ILE A 2 -11.15 -6.55 5.77
CA ILE A 2 -11.72 -6.08 4.49
C ILE A 2 -11.07 -6.88 3.37
N GLU A 3 -11.86 -7.29 2.38
CA GLU A 3 -11.36 -7.95 1.18
C GLU A 3 -11.58 -7.06 -0.05
N VAL A 4 -10.54 -6.89 -0.87
CA VAL A 4 -10.60 -6.06 -2.06
C VAL A 4 -10.08 -6.83 -3.27
N ASP A 5 -10.92 -6.93 -4.30
CA ASP A 5 -10.52 -7.44 -5.61
C ASP A 5 -9.74 -6.37 -6.38
N GLY A 6 -8.44 -6.59 -6.52
CA GLY A 6 -7.49 -5.75 -7.25
C GLY A 6 -7.67 -5.74 -8.77
N SER A 7 -8.59 -6.57 -9.30
CA SER A 7 -8.98 -6.53 -10.72
C SER A 7 -10.12 -5.55 -11.00
N PHE A 8 -10.78 -5.02 -9.95
CA PHE A 8 -11.94 -4.13 -10.11
C PHE A 8 -11.58 -2.83 -10.85
N GLY A 9 -12.52 -2.32 -11.66
CA GLY A 9 -12.30 -1.15 -12.51
C GLY A 9 -11.13 -1.35 -13.48
N GLU A 10 -10.22 -0.38 -13.51
CA GLU A 10 -9.02 -0.39 -14.37
C GLU A 10 -8.01 -1.49 -14.00
N GLY A 11 -8.13 -2.13 -12.83
CA GLY A 11 -7.15 -3.12 -12.36
C GLY A 11 -5.73 -2.56 -12.27
N GLY A 12 -5.60 -1.27 -11.93
CA GLY A 12 -4.32 -0.55 -11.85
C GLY A 12 -3.71 -0.58 -10.46
N GLY A 13 -2.56 0.09 -10.30
CA GLY A 13 -1.90 0.23 -8.99
C GLY A 13 -2.61 1.17 -8.01
N GLN A 14 -3.56 1.99 -8.48
CA GLN A 14 -4.26 2.98 -7.66
C GLN A 14 -5.18 2.34 -6.62
N LEU A 15 -5.90 1.29 -7.00
CA LEU A 15 -6.78 0.56 -6.09
C LEU A 15 -5.99 0.02 -4.90
N LEU A 16 -4.84 -0.60 -5.16
CA LEU A 16 -3.95 -1.08 -4.10
C LEU A 16 -3.48 0.05 -3.18
N ARG A 17 -2.99 1.16 -3.74
CA ARG A 17 -2.47 2.31 -2.97
C ARG A 17 -3.50 2.85 -1.99
N TYR A 18 -4.72 3.13 -2.46
CA TYR A 18 -5.77 3.64 -1.59
C TYR A 18 -6.32 2.60 -0.63
N SER A 19 -6.48 1.35 -1.06
CA SER A 19 -6.99 0.28 -0.19
C SER A 19 -6.10 0.11 1.05
N VAL A 20 -4.78 0.10 0.85
CA VAL A 20 -3.79 -0.01 1.93
C VAL A 20 -3.78 1.26 2.80
N ALA A 21 -3.77 2.44 2.19
CA ALA A 21 -3.79 3.71 2.94
C ALA A 21 -5.04 3.84 3.83
N LEU A 22 -6.22 3.53 3.29
CA LEU A 22 -7.47 3.59 4.03
C LEU A 22 -7.53 2.52 5.13
N ALA A 23 -7.07 1.30 4.87
CA ALA A 23 -6.98 0.26 5.89
C ALA A 23 -6.08 0.67 7.06
N ALA A 24 -4.95 1.30 6.76
CA ALA A 24 -4.04 1.87 7.76
C ALA A 24 -4.73 2.95 8.60
N LEU A 25 -5.42 3.90 7.97
CA LEU A 25 -6.20 4.96 8.64
C LEU A 25 -7.31 4.41 9.55
N MET A 26 -8.05 3.41 9.06
CA MET A 26 -9.13 2.78 9.82
C MET A 26 -8.60 1.80 10.88
N GLY A 27 -7.30 1.48 10.89
CA GLY A 27 -6.71 0.41 11.68
C GLY A 27 -7.45 -0.92 11.50
N THR A 28 -7.82 -1.25 10.26
CA THR A 28 -8.61 -2.44 9.93
C THR A 28 -7.77 -3.38 9.06
N PRO A 29 -7.65 -4.68 9.41
CA PRO A 29 -6.96 -5.64 8.56
C PRO A 29 -7.55 -5.71 7.15
N ILE A 30 -6.70 -5.82 6.13
CA ILE A 30 -7.10 -5.87 4.73
C ILE A 30 -6.39 -6.99 3.97
N ARG A 31 -7.11 -7.65 3.07
CA ARG A 31 -6.58 -8.51 2.02
C ARG A 31 -6.89 -7.88 0.67
N VAL A 32 -5.86 -7.70 -0.17
CA VAL A 32 -6.02 -7.28 -1.56
C VAL A 32 -5.53 -8.42 -2.44
N TYR A 33 -6.42 -9.01 -3.23
CA TYR A 33 -6.13 -10.13 -4.14
C TYR A 33 -6.27 -9.68 -5.60
N ASN A 34 -5.87 -10.52 -6.57
CA ASN A 34 -5.87 -10.16 -8.01
C ASN A 34 -5.16 -8.83 -8.34
N ILE A 35 -4.09 -8.51 -7.60
CA ILE A 35 -3.39 -7.24 -7.76
C ILE A 35 -2.91 -7.09 -9.20
N ARG A 36 -3.44 -6.07 -9.89
CA ARG A 36 -3.08 -5.75 -11.28
C ARG A 36 -3.29 -6.90 -12.25
N ALA A 37 -4.28 -7.77 -12.02
CA ALA A 37 -4.55 -8.93 -12.86
C ALA A 37 -4.86 -8.58 -14.33
N LYS A 38 -5.33 -7.35 -14.61
CA LYS A 38 -5.67 -6.85 -15.95
C LYS A 38 -4.52 -6.12 -16.65
N ARG A 39 -3.28 -6.22 -16.17
CA ARG A 39 -2.09 -5.56 -16.76
C ARG A 39 -1.13 -6.62 -17.30
N ASP A 40 -0.42 -6.29 -18.38
CA ASP A 40 0.56 -7.20 -19.03
C ASP A 40 1.60 -7.76 -18.06
N ASN A 41 1.99 -6.94 -17.09
CA ASN A 41 2.84 -7.35 -15.99
C ASN A 41 2.01 -7.36 -14.70
N PRO A 42 1.33 -8.44 -14.31
CA PRO A 42 0.47 -8.47 -13.14
C PRO A 42 1.25 -8.43 -11.81
N GLY A 43 0.53 -8.29 -10.70
CA GLY A 43 1.08 -8.30 -9.35
C GLY A 43 1.76 -6.99 -8.92
N LEU A 44 2.37 -7.04 -7.73
CA LEU A 44 3.15 -5.93 -7.18
C LEU A 44 4.35 -5.60 -8.08
N ARG A 45 4.66 -4.31 -8.18
CA ARG A 45 5.85 -3.78 -8.85
C ARG A 45 6.66 -3.00 -7.82
N PRO A 46 7.94 -2.67 -8.08
CA PRO A 46 8.77 -1.96 -7.12
C PRO A 46 8.08 -0.72 -6.51
N GLN A 47 7.44 0.13 -7.32
CA GLN A 47 6.74 1.31 -6.78
C GLN A 47 5.56 0.97 -5.84
N HIS A 48 4.87 -0.15 -6.08
CA HIS A 48 3.76 -0.61 -5.23
C HIS A 48 4.31 -1.17 -3.93
N LEU A 49 5.35 -2.00 -4.02
CA LEU A 49 6.01 -2.60 -2.87
C LEU A 49 6.55 -1.51 -1.93
N SER A 50 7.26 -0.51 -2.46
CA SER A 50 7.81 0.58 -1.65
C SER A 50 6.70 1.36 -0.92
N ALA A 51 5.60 1.69 -1.61
CA ALA A 51 4.47 2.40 -0.99
C ALA A 51 3.79 1.56 0.12
N VAL A 52 3.47 0.29 -0.15
CA VAL A 52 2.84 -0.60 0.84
C VAL A 52 3.76 -0.84 2.03
N LYS A 53 5.05 -1.10 1.77
CA LYS A 53 6.07 -1.29 2.81
C LYS A 53 6.14 -0.08 3.72
N TYR A 54 6.22 1.11 3.14
CA TYR A 54 6.34 2.34 3.91
C TYR A 54 5.07 2.62 4.74
N ILE A 55 3.87 2.45 4.17
CA ILE A 55 2.62 2.58 4.95
C ILE A 55 2.59 1.59 6.10
N ALA A 56 2.99 0.33 5.86
CA ALA A 56 3.07 -0.68 6.90
C ALA A 56 4.04 -0.29 8.02
N GLU A 57 5.21 0.24 7.70
CA GLU A 57 6.19 0.74 8.67
C GLU A 57 5.60 1.89 9.52
N LEU A 58 4.92 2.85 8.88
CA LEU A 58 4.29 3.99 9.57
C LEU A 58 3.30 3.53 10.66
N VAL A 59 2.48 2.52 10.37
CA VAL A 59 1.46 2.02 11.30
C VAL A 59 1.87 0.76 12.08
N GLY A 60 3.14 0.35 11.96
CA GLY A 60 3.68 -0.87 12.54
C GLY A 60 2.91 -2.14 12.15
N ALA A 61 2.43 -2.23 10.91
CA ALA A 61 1.63 -3.36 10.44
C ALA A 61 2.45 -4.64 10.25
N GLU A 62 1.80 -5.78 10.43
CA GLU A 62 2.25 -7.03 9.82
C GLU A 62 1.80 -7.09 8.36
N VAL A 63 2.64 -7.61 7.48
CA VAL A 63 2.33 -7.75 6.05
C VAL A 63 2.76 -9.11 5.52
N GLU A 64 1.85 -9.79 4.84
CA GLU A 64 2.08 -11.05 4.13
C GLU A 64 2.02 -10.77 2.61
N GLY A 65 2.82 -11.51 1.82
CA GLY A 65 2.81 -11.37 0.36
C GLY A 65 3.57 -10.16 -0.20
N LEU A 66 4.31 -9.42 0.62
CA LEU A 66 5.02 -8.19 0.21
C LEU A 66 6.30 -8.47 -0.59
N ARG A 67 6.15 -8.93 -1.84
CA ARG A 67 7.24 -9.17 -2.80
C ARG A 67 6.84 -8.75 -4.21
N VAL A 68 7.80 -8.39 -5.05
CA VAL A 68 7.56 -8.09 -6.47
C VAL A 68 6.90 -9.31 -7.15
N GLY A 69 5.90 -9.05 -7.99
CA GLY A 69 5.10 -10.07 -8.67
C GLY A 69 3.99 -10.69 -7.82
N SER A 70 3.88 -10.38 -6.53
CA SER A 70 2.78 -10.92 -5.71
C SER A 70 1.43 -10.44 -6.23
N ALA A 71 0.51 -11.38 -6.46
CA ALA A 71 -0.87 -11.10 -6.83
C ALA A 71 -1.76 -10.80 -5.62
N GLU A 72 -1.22 -10.95 -4.40
CA GLU A 72 -1.97 -10.79 -3.17
C GLU A 72 -1.09 -10.21 -2.05
N ILE A 73 -1.72 -9.39 -1.19
CA ILE A 73 -1.17 -9.02 0.10
C ILE A 73 -2.23 -9.13 1.20
N VAL A 74 -1.78 -9.38 2.43
CA VAL A 74 -2.57 -9.18 3.65
C VAL A 74 -1.81 -8.20 4.52
N MET A 75 -2.46 -7.13 4.98
CA MET A 75 -1.88 -6.16 5.92
C MET A 75 -2.75 -6.05 7.17
N LYS A 76 -2.11 -6.09 8.35
CA LYS A 76 -2.74 -5.96 9.67
C LYS A 76 -2.13 -4.77 10.41
N PRO A 77 -2.73 -3.56 10.33
CA PRO A 77 -2.23 -2.37 11.03
C PRO A 77 -2.25 -2.55 12.56
N ARG A 78 -1.26 -2.00 13.26
CA ARG A 78 -1.18 -2.05 14.73
C ARG A 78 -1.46 -0.71 15.41
N ARG A 79 -1.24 0.42 14.72
CA ARG A 79 -1.46 1.77 15.23
C ARG A 79 -2.31 2.58 14.24
N ARG A 80 -3.18 3.46 14.73
CA ARG A 80 -4.03 4.33 13.91
C ARG A 80 -3.47 5.74 13.73
N ARG A 81 -2.67 6.20 14.70
CA ARG A 81 -1.98 7.49 14.68
C ARG A 81 -0.49 7.26 14.63
N ILE A 82 0.17 8.07 13.83
CA ILE A 82 1.62 8.04 13.67
C ILE A 82 2.21 9.27 14.38
N PRO A 83 3.45 9.22 14.86
CA PRO A 83 4.08 10.38 15.49
C PRO A 83 4.17 11.57 14.52
N ALA A 84 4.02 12.79 15.02
CA ALA A 84 4.39 13.98 14.25
C ALA A 84 5.92 14.02 14.06
N GLY A 85 6.38 14.50 12.90
CA GLY A 85 7.81 14.65 12.65
C GLY A 85 8.19 14.73 11.19
N THR A 86 9.50 14.76 10.95
CA THR A 86 10.08 14.72 9.61
C THR A 86 10.31 13.28 9.20
N TYR A 87 9.81 12.93 8.01
CA TYR A 87 9.93 11.61 7.44
C TYR A 87 10.80 11.67 6.19
N THR A 88 11.82 10.81 6.14
CA THR A 88 12.70 10.64 4.98
C THR A 88 12.52 9.25 4.42
N VAL A 89 12.37 9.14 3.10
CA VAL A 89 12.21 7.86 2.41
C VAL A 89 13.03 7.85 1.13
N ASP A 90 13.71 6.73 0.89
CA ASP A 90 14.34 6.42 -0.38
C ASP A 90 13.55 5.28 -1.06
N ILE A 91 12.99 5.56 -2.23
CA ILE A 91 12.20 4.60 -3.02
C ILE A 91 13.13 3.61 -3.75
N GLY A 92 14.42 3.94 -3.90
CA GLY A 92 15.48 3.11 -4.46
C GLY A 92 15.36 2.81 -5.97
N THR A 93 14.32 3.30 -6.64
CA THR A 93 14.04 3.04 -8.05
C THR A 93 13.51 4.30 -8.74
N ALA A 94 13.37 4.28 -10.07
CA ALA A 94 12.74 5.34 -10.86
C ALA A 94 11.20 5.43 -10.67
N GLY A 95 10.68 5.03 -9.51
CA GLY A 95 9.27 5.12 -9.18
C GLY A 95 8.80 6.58 -9.10
N SER A 96 7.55 6.82 -9.49
CA SER A 96 6.94 8.14 -9.39
C SER A 96 6.77 8.57 -7.93
N VAL A 97 7.46 9.65 -7.55
CA VAL A 97 7.34 10.28 -6.22
C VAL A 97 5.91 10.73 -5.96
N THR A 98 5.22 11.28 -6.96
CA THR A 98 3.83 11.74 -6.80
C THR A 98 2.86 10.59 -6.55
N LEU A 99 3.05 9.42 -7.17
CA LEU A 99 2.24 8.23 -6.88
C LEU A 99 2.57 7.63 -5.51
N PHE A 100 3.82 7.73 -5.07
CA PHE A 100 4.19 7.36 -3.71
C PHE A 100 3.48 8.26 -2.69
N LEU A 101 3.56 9.58 -2.88
CA LEU A 101 2.85 10.56 -2.05
C LEU A 101 1.33 10.34 -2.09
N GLN A 102 0.75 10.00 -3.24
CA GLN A 102 -0.69 9.67 -3.33
C GLN A 102 -1.08 8.54 -2.37
N ALA A 103 -0.21 7.55 -2.15
CA ALA A 103 -0.48 6.46 -1.21
C ALA A 103 -0.23 6.86 0.24
N THR A 104 0.86 7.58 0.50
CA THR A 104 1.37 7.78 1.87
C THR A 104 0.83 9.04 2.53
N LEU A 105 0.59 10.10 1.75
CA LEU A 105 0.14 11.39 2.27
C LEU A 105 -1.17 11.29 3.08
N PRO A 106 -2.20 10.52 2.66
CA PRO A 106 -3.41 10.36 3.48
C PRO A 106 -3.13 9.82 4.89
N VAL A 107 -2.15 8.91 5.02
CA VAL A 107 -1.74 8.35 6.31
C VAL A 107 -0.94 9.38 7.11
N LEU A 108 -0.06 10.13 6.44
CA LEU A 108 0.81 11.13 7.07
C LEU A 108 0.06 12.34 7.64
N ILE A 109 -1.01 12.80 6.98
CA ILE A 109 -1.79 13.95 7.44
C ILE A 109 -2.75 13.63 8.60
N ASN A 110 -2.98 12.34 8.87
CA ASN A 110 -3.82 11.87 9.99
C ASN A 110 -2.99 11.57 11.26
N ALA A 111 -1.74 12.06 11.32
CA ALA A 111 -0.85 11.95 12.47
C ALA A 111 -1.42 12.64 13.72
#